data_AF-A0A6C0B317-F1
#
_entry.id   AF-A0A6C0B317-F1
#
_cell.length_a   1.000
_cell.length_b   1.000
_cell.length_c   1.000
_cell.angle_alpha   90.00
_cell.angle_beta   90.00
_cell.angle_gamma   90.00
#
_symmetry.space_group_name_H-M   'P 1'
#
loop_
_entity.id
_entity.type
_entity.pdbx_description
1 polymer ?
#
loop_
_entity_poly.entity_id
_entity_poly.type
_entity_poly.pdbx_seq_one_letter_code
_entity_poly.pdbx_strand_id
1 'polypeptide(L)' 'MDFTEERRRIFSEKMARMSIKPQDMFCRQTGLYSSFDSNGIPTHDVSGNEISKCIAKKLKKEWLKQEKLYLSNEFA' A
#
# COMPACT_ATOMS: atom_id res chain seq x y z
N MET A 1 6.97 31.04 -2.45
CA MET A 1 6.75 29.60 -2.18
C MET A 1 7.85 29.16 -1.24
N ASP A 2 7.53 29.02 0.05
CA ASP A 2 8.49 28.75 1.11
C ASP A 2 8.82 27.24 1.13
N PHE A 3 10.08 26.90 0.92
CA PHE A 3 10.56 25.49 0.92
C PHE A 3 10.25 24.74 2.23
N THR A 4 9.95 25.47 3.31
CA THR A 4 9.56 24.92 4.62
C THR A 4 8.15 24.33 4.62
N GLU A 5 7.24 24.86 3.80
CA GLU A 5 5.85 24.42 3.71
C GLU A 5 5.72 23.20 2.80
N GLU A 6 6.49 23.19 1.71
CA GLU A 6 6.65 22.03 0.80
C GLU A 6 7.16 20.80 1.57
N ARG A 7 8.16 20.98 2.44
CA ARG A 7 8.71 19.89 3.27
C ARG A 7 7.70 19.37 4.29
N ARG A 8 6.84 20.23 4.86
CA ARG A 8 5.77 19.79 5.78
C ARG A 8 4.69 19.00 5.06
N ARG A 9 4.28 19.41 3.85
CA ARG A 9 3.32 18.65 3.02
C ARG A 9 3.86 17.28 2.65
N ILE A 10 5.11 17.24 2.16
CA ILE A 10 5.77 15.98 1.81
C ILE A 10 5.93 15.08 3.05
N PHE A 11 6.22 15.65 4.22
CA PHE A 11 6.36 14.92 5.48
C PHE A 11 5.01 14.39 6.00
N SER A 12 3.96 15.20 5.98
CA SER A 12 2.60 14.76 6.34
C SER A 12 2.09 13.71 5.36
N GLU A 13 2.37 13.84 4.07
CA GLU A 13 2.04 12.80 3.08
C GLU A 13 2.87 11.54 3.25
N LYS A 14 4.11 11.63 3.76
CA LYS A 14 4.93 10.46 4.09
C LYS A 14 4.47 9.77 5.36
N MET A 15 4.13 10.52 6.40
CA MET A 15 3.62 9.98 7.66
C MET A 15 2.22 9.39 7.49
N ALA A 16 1.34 10.09 6.74
CA ALA A 16 0.06 9.54 6.32
C ALA A 16 0.26 8.31 5.44
N ARG A 17 1.35 8.22 4.65
CA ARG A 17 1.74 7.02 3.90
C ARG A 17 2.25 5.86 4.76
N MET A 18 2.95 6.14 5.85
CA MET A 18 3.46 5.14 6.79
C MET A 18 2.37 4.61 7.72
N SER A 19 1.33 5.41 7.98
CA SER A 19 0.11 5.03 8.68
C SER A 19 -0.99 4.50 7.74
N ILE A 20 -0.66 4.18 6.48
CA ILE A 20 -1.64 3.51 5.60
C ILE A 20 -1.70 2.05 6.00
N LYS A 21 -2.91 1.61 6.36
CA LYS A 21 -3.23 0.20 6.55
C LYS A 21 -2.74 -0.59 5.34
N PRO A 22 -2.08 -1.74 5.52
CA PRO A 22 -1.55 -2.52 4.40
C PRO A 22 -2.65 -2.93 3.41
N GLN A 23 -3.92 -3.00 3.86
CA GLN A 23 -5.09 -3.21 3.00
C GLN A 23 -5.39 -2.02 2.07
N ASP A 24 -5.19 -0.78 2.52
CA ASP A 24 -5.45 0.44 1.75
C ASP A 24 -4.30 0.78 0.78
N MET A 25 -3.10 0.23 1.03
CA MET A 25 -1.90 0.47 0.22
C MET A 25 -2.11 0.08 -1.26
N PHE A 26 -2.81 -1.02 -1.49
CA PHE A 26 -3.11 -1.51 -2.83
C PHE A 26 -4.45 -0.99 -3.36
N CYS A 27 -5.43 -0.74 -2.49
CA CYS A 27 -6.70 -0.12 -2.88
C CYS A 27 -6.52 1.27 -3.50
N ARG A 28 -5.52 2.06 -3.06
CA ARG A 28 -5.19 3.35 -3.70
C ARG A 28 -4.60 3.22 -5.11
N GLN A 29 -4.15 2.03 -5.48
CA GLN A 29 -3.60 1.72 -6.80
C GLN A 29 -4.69 1.13 -7.72
N THR A 30 -5.87 1.76 -7.74
CA THR A 30 -7.00 1.36 -8.59
C THR A 30 -6.69 1.33 -10.08
N GLY A 31 -5.65 2.06 -10.52
CA GLY A 31 -5.17 2.01 -11.91
C GLY A 31 -4.27 0.82 -12.24
N LEU A 32 -3.90 0.00 -11.24
CA LEU A 32 -3.03 -1.17 -11.41
C LEU A 32 -3.72 -2.48 -11.05
N TYR A 33 -4.75 -2.44 -10.21
CA TYR A 33 -5.42 -3.65 -9.71
C TYR A 33 -6.93 -3.46 -9.70
N SER A 34 -7.65 -4.46 -10.21
CA SER A 34 -9.12 -4.40 -10.30
C SER A 34 -9.83 -5.10 -9.15
N SER A 35 -9.19 -6.09 -8.51
CA SER A 35 -9.80 -6.85 -7.42
C SER A 35 -8.78 -7.14 -6.33
N PHE A 36 -9.26 -7.17 -5.09
CA PHE A 36 -8.46 -7.38 -3.89
C PHE A 36 -9.09 -8.49 -3.04
N ASP A 37 -8.25 -9.24 -2.32
CA ASP A 37 -8.67 -10.24 -1.34
C ASP A 37 -9.14 -9.58 -0.02
N SER A 38 -9.64 -10.36 0.92
CA SER A 38 -10.02 -9.96 2.29
C SER A 38 -8.91 -9.21 3.04
N ASN A 39 -7.65 -9.50 2.68
CA ASN A 39 -6.47 -8.85 3.25
C ASN A 39 -6.04 -7.58 2.48
N GLY A 40 -6.79 -7.16 1.45
CA GLY A 40 -6.43 -6.03 0.59
C GLY A 40 -5.23 -6.29 -0.33
N ILE A 41 -4.85 -7.56 -0.53
CA ILE A 41 -3.81 -7.96 -1.50
C ILE A 41 -4.48 -8.07 -2.88
N PRO A 42 -3.89 -7.49 -3.95
CA PRO A 42 -4.43 -7.64 -5.29
C PRO A 42 -4.54 -9.09 -5.71
N THR A 43 -5.69 -9.48 -6.24
CA THR A 43 -5.95 -10.80 -6.83
C THR A 43 -6.11 -10.73 -8.33
N HIS A 44 -6.61 -9.60 -8.84
CA HIS A 44 -6.76 -9.35 -10.27
C HIS A 44 -6.02 -8.08 -10.66
N ASP A 45 -5.39 -8.13 -11.83
CA ASP A 45 -4.73 -7.00 -12.47
C ASP A 45 -5.76 -5.95 -12.94
N VAL A 46 -5.31 -4.79 -13.40
CA VAL A 46 -6.18 -3.72 -13.95
C VAL A 46 -7.15 -4.21 -15.03
N SER A 47 -6.76 -5.23 -15.79
CA SER A 47 -7.57 -5.84 -16.85
C SER A 47 -8.59 -6.86 -16.34
N GLY A 48 -8.69 -7.09 -15.02
CA GLY A 48 -9.56 -8.11 -14.44
C GLY A 48 -9.04 -9.54 -14.62
N ASN A 49 -7.76 -9.71 -14.98
CA ASN A 49 -7.12 -11.03 -15.09
C ASN A 49 -6.53 -11.46 -13.76
N GLU A 50 -6.67 -12.74 -13.41
CA GLU A 50 -6.05 -13.29 -12.20
C GLU A 50 -4.53 -13.14 -12.29
N ILE A 51 -3.95 -12.52 -11.26
CA ILE A 51 -2.52 -12.22 -11.24
C ILE A 51 -1.75 -13.54 -11.06
N SER A 52 -0.70 -13.74 -11.85
CA SER A 52 0.12 -14.95 -11.75
C SER A 52 0.65 -15.20 -10.33
N LYS A 53 0.70 -16.48 -9.92
CA LYS A 53 1.13 -16.94 -8.59
C LYS A 53 2.47 -16.35 -8.14
N CYS A 54 3.40 -16.11 -9.06
CA CYS A 54 4.69 -15.47 -8.77
C CYS A 54 4.54 -14.02 -8.33
N ILE A 55 3.67 -13.25 -9.00
CA ILE A 55 3.41 -11.84 -8.71
C ILE A 55 2.59 -11.74 -7.43
N ALA A 56 1.55 -12.58 -7.26
CA ALA A 56 0.76 -12.66 -6.03
C ALA A 56 1.66 -12.93 -4.80
N LYS A 57 2.65 -13.84 -4.91
CA LYS A 57 3.65 -14.07 -3.86
C LYS A 57 4.50 -12.83 -3.56
N LYS A 58 4.90 -12.06 -4.59
CA LYS A 58 5.66 -10.81 -4.39
C LYS A 58 4.81 -9.76 -3.68
N LEU A 59 3.56 -9.56 -4.13
CA LEU A 59 2.62 -8.63 -3.52
C LEU A 59 2.33 -8.98 -2.06
N LYS A 60 2.14 -10.27 -1.75
CA LYS A 60 1.97 -10.74 -0.38
C LYS A 60 3.18 -10.45 0.51
N LYS A 61 4.41 -10.58 -0.01
CA LYS A 61 5.62 -10.23 0.75
C LYS A 61 5.71 -8.73 1.04
N GLU A 62 5.44 -7.89 0.05
CA GLU A 62 5.41 -6.43 0.23
C GLU A 62 4.33 -6.02 1.24
N TRP A 63 3.14 -6.64 1.15
CA TRP A 63 2.05 -6.44 2.10
C TRP A 63 2.46 -6.81 3.53
N LEU A 64 3.05 -7.99 3.75
CA LEU A 64 3.51 -8.42 5.09
C LEU A 64 4.58 -7.49 5.66
N LYS A 65 5.44 -6.94 4.81
CA LYS A 65 6.45 -5.96 5.23
C LYS A 65 5.79 -4.65 5.68
N GLN A 66 4.81 -4.17 4.93
CA GLN A 66 4.04 -2.98 5.28
C GLN A 66 3.20 -3.21 6.55
N GLU A 67 2.55 -4.37 6.67
CA GLU A 67 1.79 -4.77 7.84
C GLU A 67 2.67 -4.77 9.09
N LYS A 68 3.85 -5.39 9.02
CA LYS A 68 4.80 -5.41 10.14
C LYS A 68 5.29 -4.01 10.52
N LEU A 69 5.56 -3.15 9.53
CA LEU A 69 5.94 -1.75 9.79
C LEU A 69 4.79 -0.97 10.43
N TYR A 70 3.56 -1.16 9.94
CA TYR A 70 2.37 -0.51 10.46
C TYR A 70 2.06 -0.97 11.89
N LEU A 71 2.02 -2.29 12.13
CA LEU A 71 1.88 -2.88 13.47
C LEU A 71 2.98 -2.36 14.40
N SER A 72 4.24 -2.38 13.97
CA SER A 72 5.35 -1.88 14.79
C SER A 72 5.27 -0.39 15.06
N ASN A 73 4.55 0.41 14.28
CA ASN A 73 4.39 1.85 14.45
C ASN A 73 3.11 2.22 15.20
N GLU A 74 2.05 1.42 15.11
CA GLU A 74 0.78 1.61 15.83
C GLU A 74 0.88 1.14 17.29
N PHE A 75 1.69 0.10 17.55
CA PHE A 75 1.86 -0.50 18.88
C PHE A 75 3.17 -0.10 19.60
N ALA A 76 3.92 0.89 19.11
CA ALA A 76 5.13 1.43 19.74
C ALA A 76 4.88 2.84 20.30
#